data_AF-A0A2L0NEB0-F1
#
_entry.id   AF-A0A2L0NEB0-F1
#
_cell.length_a   1.000
_cell.length_b   1.000
_cell.length_c   1.000
_cell.angle_alpha   90.00
_cell.angle_beta   90.00
_cell.angle_gamma   90.00
#
_symmetry.space_group_name_H-M   'P 1'
#
loop_
_entity.id
_entity.type
_entity.pdbx_description
1 polymer ?
#
loop_
_entity_poly.entity_id
_entity_poly.type
_entity_poly.pdbx_seq_one_letter_code
_entity_poly.pdbx_strand_id
1 'polypeptide(L)'
;MVGEKWALLAVRELFYGNHRFDRIARNTGAPRDRLTARLRALEEAGVVERRAYSERPPRYEYHLTEAGRDLAPLAQALLGWGDRWLFPEPPVSFAHTPDGHKPHPYDPAWVCRTCGGEGRREDLHVEIHSPGWTVEGPIAP
;
A
#
# COMPACT_ATOMS: atom_id res chain seq x y z
N MET A 1 -9.70 -4.98 5.79
CA MET A 1 -9.03 -5.14 4.48
C MET A 1 -7.54 -4.85 4.53
N VAL A 2 -7.11 -3.69 5.04
CA VAL A 2 -5.71 -3.25 4.94
C VAL A 2 -4.77 -3.88 5.99
N GLY A 3 -5.28 -4.54 7.03
CA GLY A 3 -4.46 -5.29 8.01
C GLY A 3 -4.22 -6.76 7.66
N GLU A 4 -4.68 -7.22 6.50
CA GLU A 4 -4.53 -8.62 6.08
C GLU A 4 -3.31 -8.77 5.17
N LYS A 5 -2.42 -9.71 5.51
CA LYS A 5 -1.10 -9.91 4.89
C LYS A 5 -1.17 -9.96 3.36
N TRP A 6 -2.06 -10.77 2.80
CA TRP A 6 -2.12 -11.01 1.36
C TRP A 6 -2.74 -9.84 0.60
N ALA A 7 -3.66 -9.08 1.22
CA ALA A 7 -4.19 -7.85 0.64
C ALA A 7 -3.09 -6.79 0.47
N LEU A 8 -2.27 -6.56 1.51
CA LEU A 8 -1.13 -5.63 1.43
C LEU A 8 -0.10 -6.07 0.40
N LEU A 9 0.22 -7.37 0.37
CA LEU A 9 1.17 -7.91 -0.61
C LEU A 9 0.62 -7.81 -2.04
N ALA A 10 -0.68 -8.00 -2.26
CA ALA A 10 -1.31 -7.79 -3.56
C ALA A 10 -1.21 -6.31 -3.99
N VAL A 11 -1.53 -5.36 -3.11
CA VAL A 11 -1.38 -3.92 -3.38
C VAL A 11 0.07 -3.57 -3.73
N ARG A 12 1.05 -4.11 -2.99
CA ARG A 12 2.48 -3.95 -3.30
C ARG A 12 2.83 -4.43 -4.70
N GLU A 13 2.40 -5.64 -5.08
CA GLU A 13 2.68 -6.17 -6.41
C GLU A 13 2.05 -5.33 -7.52
N LEU A 14 0.80 -4.87 -7.31
CA LEU A 14 0.13 -3.99 -8.26
C LEU A 14 0.83 -2.65 -8.40
N PHE A 15 1.35 -2.10 -7.30
CA PHE A 15 2.18 -0.89 -7.30
C PHE A 15 3.49 -1.08 -8.08
N TYR A 16 4.08 -2.28 -8.03
CA TYR A 16 5.24 -2.65 -8.85
C TYR A 16 4.89 -2.93 -10.33
N GLY A 17 3.63 -2.78 -10.75
CA GLY A 17 3.19 -3.02 -12.12
C GLY A 17 2.87 -4.49 -12.43
N ASN A 18 2.71 -5.34 -11.41
CA ASN A 18 2.39 -6.75 -11.61
C ASN A 18 0.87 -6.96 -11.68
N HIS A 19 0.29 -6.85 -12.87
CA HIS A 19 -1.16 -6.83 -13.05
C HIS A 19 -1.84 -8.21 -13.19
N ARG A 20 -1.08 -9.28 -13.41
CA ARG A 20 -1.63 -10.62 -13.68
C ARG A 20 -1.68 -11.50 -12.45
N PHE A 21 -2.79 -12.20 -12.25
CA PHE A 21 -3.03 -13.06 -11.08
C PHE A 21 -1.85 -14.01 -10.79
N ASP A 22 -1.38 -14.76 -11.79
CA ASP A 22 -0.32 -15.75 -11.58
C ASP A 22 1.03 -15.11 -11.20
N ARG A 23 1.28 -13.87 -11.65
CA ARG A 23 2.47 -13.10 -11.26
C ARG A 23 2.34 -12.65 -9.81
N ILE A 24 1.18 -12.12 -9.42
CA ILE A 24 0.90 -11.71 -8.04
C ILE A 24 0.98 -12.92 -7.10
N ALA A 25 0.36 -14.05 -7.43
CA ALA A 25 0.38 -15.26 -6.62
C ALA A 25 1.80 -15.79 -6.41
N ARG A 26 2.59 -15.88 -7.48
CA ARG A 26 3.99 -16.31 -7.40
C ARG A 26 4.82 -15.38 -6.52
N ASN A 27 4.71 -14.07 -6.74
CA ASN A 27 5.55 -13.09 -6.05
C ASN A 27 5.16 -12.91 -4.57
N THR A 28 3.91 -13.15 -4.22
CA THR A 28 3.44 -13.07 -2.83
C THR A 28 3.53 -14.40 -2.08
N GLY A 29 3.59 -15.52 -2.79
CA GLY A 29 3.49 -16.87 -2.20
C GLY A 29 2.11 -17.15 -1.58
N ALA A 30 1.11 -16.33 -1.89
CA ALA A 30 -0.23 -16.48 -1.33
C ALA A 30 -0.92 -17.74 -1.90
N PRO A 31 -1.61 -18.53 -1.06
CA PRO A 31 -2.55 -19.53 -1.55
C PRO A 31 -3.57 -18.90 -2.51
N ARG A 32 -3.86 -19.58 -3.64
CA ARG A 32 -4.65 -18.99 -4.73
C ARG A 32 -6.07 -18.62 -4.29
N ASP A 33 -6.69 -19.43 -3.45
CA ASP A 33 -8.01 -19.18 -2.86
C ASP A 33 -8.00 -17.90 -2.00
N ARG A 34 -6.95 -17.74 -1.17
CA ARG A 34 -6.77 -16.55 -0.32
C ARG A 34 -6.54 -15.30 -1.15
N LEU A 35 -5.65 -15.36 -2.15
CA LEU A 35 -5.42 -14.23 -3.04
C LEU A 35 -6.68 -13.84 -3.81
N THR A 36 -7.43 -14.83 -4.30
CA THR A 36 -8.72 -14.58 -4.98
C THR A 36 -9.69 -13.85 -4.06
N ALA A 37 -9.86 -14.33 -2.83
CA ALA A 37 -10.72 -13.67 -1.86
C ALA A 37 -10.26 -12.25 -1.52
N ARG A 38 -8.94 -12.00 -1.46
CA ARG A 38 -8.40 -10.66 -1.19
C ARG A 38 -8.56 -9.70 -2.36
N LEU A 39 -8.27 -10.13 -3.58
CA LEU A 39 -8.47 -9.30 -4.77
C LEU A 39 -9.94 -8.92 -4.96
N ARG A 40 -10.87 -9.84 -4.69
CA ARG A 40 -12.31 -9.53 -4.68
C ARG A 40 -12.69 -8.51 -3.63
N ALA A 41 -12.23 -8.67 -2.40
CA ALA A 41 -12.50 -7.68 -1.34
C ALA A 41 -11.94 -6.29 -1.69
N LEU A 42 -10.74 -6.23 -2.28
CA LEU A 42 -10.14 -4.98 -2.76
C LEU A 42 -10.93 -4.38 -3.94
N GLU A 43 -11.49 -5.21 -4.81
CA GLU A 43 -12.36 -4.79 -5.92
C GLU A 43 -13.69 -4.22 -5.39
N GLU A 44 -14.34 -4.92 -4.47
CA GLU A 44 -15.59 -4.49 -3.80
C GLU A 44 -15.41 -3.17 -3.04
N ALA A 45 -14.21 -2.92 -2.52
CA ALA A 45 -13.86 -1.70 -1.82
C ALA A 45 -13.43 -0.53 -2.72
N GLY A 46 -13.38 -0.74 -4.04
CA GLY A 46 -12.91 0.26 -4.99
C GLY A 46 -11.41 0.57 -4.89
N VAL A 47 -10.61 -0.32 -4.29
CA VAL A 47 -9.14 -0.19 -4.19
C VAL A 47 -8.46 -0.74 -5.44
N VAL A 48 -9.03 -1.80 -6.01
CA VAL A 48 -8.56 -2.46 -7.23
C VAL A 48 -9.69 -2.46 -8.24
N GLU A 49 -9.36 -2.31 -9.51
CA GLU A 49 -10.28 -2.55 -10.62
C GLU A 49 -9.78 -3.74 -11.46
N ARG A 50 -10.73 -4.51 -11.99
CA ARG A 50 -10.45 -5.63 -12.87
C ARG A 50 -10.72 -5.23 -14.32
N ARG A 51 -9.70 -5.32 -15.17
CA ARG A 51 -9.75 -4.93 -16.58
C ARG A 51 -9.59 -6.14 -17.48
N ALA A 52 -10.47 -6.31 -18.46
CA ALA A 52 -10.29 -7.33 -19.50
C ALA A 52 -9.19 -6.88 -20.47
N TYR A 53 -8.29 -7.80 -20.86
CA TYR A 53 -7.27 -7.54 -21.89
C TYR A 53 -7.32 -8.54 -23.06
N SER A 54 -8.14 -9.58 -22.94
CA SER A 54 -8.48 -10.47 -24.05
C SER A 54 -9.90 -10.95 -23.85
N GLU A 55 -10.68 -10.96 -24.93
CA GLU A 55 -12.04 -11.50 -24.93
C GLU A 55 -12.09 -12.98 -25.32
N ARG A 56 -11.04 -13.48 -25.99
CA ARG A 56 -10.98 -14.84 -26.55
C ARG A 56 -9.57 -15.44 -26.43
N PRO A 57 -9.27 -16.24 -25.39
CA PRO A 57 -10.11 -16.51 -24.22
C PRO A 57 -10.22 -15.29 -23.30
N PRO A 58 -11.29 -15.14 -22.51
CA PRO A 58 -11.42 -14.07 -21.52
C PRO A 58 -10.23 -14.06 -20.56
N ARG A 59 -9.50 -12.94 -20.51
CA ARG A 59 -8.37 -12.74 -19.59
C ARG A 59 -8.47 -11.37 -18.94
N TYR A 60 -8.09 -11.33 -17.67
CA TYR A 60 -8.21 -10.15 -16.83
C TYR A 60 -6.88 -9.79 -16.18
N GLU A 61 -6.72 -8.50 -15.96
CA GLU A 61 -5.66 -7.88 -15.17
C GLU A 61 -6.27 -7.04 -14.05
N TYR A 62 -5.50 -6.84 -13.00
CA TYR A 62 -5.87 -6.05 -11.83
C TYR A 62 -5.04 -4.77 -11.82
N HIS A 63 -5.69 -3.66 -11.50
CA HIS A 63 -5.07 -2.33 -11.49
C HIS A 63 -5.47 -1.59 -10.22
N LEU A 64 -4.56 -0.82 -9.64
CA LEU A 64 -4.92 0.08 -8.54
C LEU A 64 -5.78 1.21 -9.08
N THR A 65 -6.88 1.50 -8.38
CA THR A 65 -7.64 2.74 -8.56
C THR A 65 -6.86 3.91 -7.95
N GLU A 66 -7.40 5.13 -8.01
CA GLU A 66 -6.87 6.27 -7.28
C GLU A 66 -6.76 5.98 -5.78
N ALA A 67 -7.85 5.51 -5.16
CA ALA A 67 -7.87 5.10 -3.75
C ALA A 67 -6.84 4.00 -3.45
N GLY A 68 -6.58 3.08 -4.39
CA GLY A 68 -5.54 2.06 -4.21
C GLY A 68 -4.11 2.58 -4.32
N ARG A 69 -3.86 3.62 -5.13
CA ARG A 69 -2.55 4.27 -5.18
C ARG A 69 -2.24 4.99 -3.88
N ASP A 70 -3.24 5.58 -3.22
CA ASP A 70 -3.09 6.22 -1.92
C ASP A 70 -2.76 5.24 -0.78
N LEU A 71 -2.93 3.92 -0.98
CA LEU A 71 -2.47 2.89 -0.04
C LEU A 71 -1.00 2.49 -0.23
N ALA A 72 -0.38 2.81 -1.37
CA ALA A 72 1.02 2.44 -1.63
C ALA A 72 2.01 3.04 -0.61
N PRO A 73 1.86 4.29 -0.12
CA PRO A 73 2.71 4.84 0.93
C PRO A 73 2.70 4.00 2.22
N LEU A 74 1.58 3.37 2.56
CA LEU A 74 1.50 2.50 3.74
C LEU A 74 2.36 1.23 3.57
N ALA A 75 2.37 0.63 2.38
CA ALA A 75 3.22 -0.51 2.07
C ALA A 75 4.71 -0.12 2.13
N GLN A 76 5.07 1.07 1.67
CA GLN A 76 6.44 1.59 1.75
C GLN A 76 6.87 1.86 3.20
N ALA A 77 5.99 2.43 4.02
CA ALA A 77 6.27 2.64 5.44
C ALA A 77 6.51 1.31 6.19
N LEU A 78 5.73 0.26 5.87
CA LEU A 78 5.94 -1.08 6.41
C LEU A 78 7.26 -1.71 5.93
N LEU A 79 7.65 -1.49 4.67
CA LEU A 79 8.96 -1.91 4.15
C LEU A 79 10.09 -1.23 4.93
N GLY A 80 10.05 0.09 5.08
CA GLY A 80 11.08 0.83 5.82
C GLY A 80 11.19 0.42 7.30
N TRP A 81 10.08 0.02 7.94
CA TRP A 81 10.14 -0.62 9.25
C TRP A 81 10.86 -1.98 9.20
N GLY A 82 10.53 -2.84 8.24
CA GLY A 82 11.17 -4.14 8.07
C GLY A 82 12.67 -4.01 7.80
N ASP A 83 13.07 -3.10 6.93
CA ASP A 83 14.47 -2.84 6.58
C ASP A 83 15.28 -2.37 7.80
N ARG A 84 14.67 -1.58 8.70
CA ARG A 84 15.33 -1.07 9.90
C ARG A 84 15.51 -2.11 11.00
N TRP A 85 14.59 -3.06 11.10
CA TRP A 85 14.49 -3.92 12.30
C TRP A 85 14.64 -5.42 12.04
N LEU A 86 14.39 -5.88 10.81
CA LEU A 86 14.36 -7.29 10.46
C LEU A 86 15.51 -7.75 9.58
N PHE A 87 16.19 -6.82 8.90
CA PHE A 87 17.25 -7.15 7.95
C PHE A 87 18.51 -6.31 8.21
N PRO A 88 19.71 -6.92 8.13
CA PRO A 88 20.96 -6.17 8.20
C PRO A 88 21.20 -5.31 6.95
N GLU A 89 20.64 -5.73 5.81
CA GLU A 89 20.65 -4.99 4.55
C GLU A 89 19.24 -5.02 3.94
N PRO A 90 18.73 -3.90 3.38
CA PRO A 90 17.39 -3.85 2.80
C PRO A 90 17.23 -4.82 1.62
N PRO A 91 16.30 -5.79 1.65
CA PRO A 91 16.05 -6.70 0.53
C PRO A 91 15.45 -6.00 -0.69
N VAL A 92 14.84 -4.83 -0.49
CA VAL A 92 14.29 -3.97 -1.55
C VAL A 92 14.68 -2.53 -1.23
N SER A 93 15.17 -1.79 -2.22
CA SER A 93 15.37 -0.34 -2.12
C SER A 93 14.71 0.36 -3.28
N PHE A 94 14.20 1.56 -3.02
CA PHE A 94 13.68 2.44 -4.06
C PHE A 94 14.76 3.46 -4.42
N ALA A 95 14.96 3.68 -5.71
CA ALA A 95 15.84 4.73 -6.21
C ALA A 95 15.00 5.87 -6.81
N HIS A 96 15.31 7.09 -6.42
CA HIS A 96 14.74 8.30 -6.98
C HIS A 96 15.70 8.85 -8.03
N THR A 97 15.17 9.17 -9.22
CA THR A 97 15.96 9.77 -10.32
C THR A 97 15.20 10.93 -10.99
N PRO A 98 15.06 12.08 -10.33
CA PRO A 98 14.52 13.27 -10.95
C PRO A 98 15.41 13.82 -12.06
N ASP A 99 14.80 14.65 -12.89
CA ASP A 99 15.51 15.41 -13.89
C ASP A 99 16.64 16.22 -13.25
N GLY A 100 17.85 16.01 -13.76
CA GLY A 100 19.02 16.81 -13.37
C GLY A 100 19.90 16.23 -12.27
N HIS A 101 19.66 15.01 -11.75
CA HIS A 101 20.62 14.36 -10.85
C HIS A 101 20.70 12.84 -10.93
N LYS A 102 21.76 12.29 -10.33
CA LYS A 102 22.05 10.85 -10.30
C LYS A 102 21.03 10.11 -9.43
N PRO A 103 20.75 8.83 -9.73
CA PRO A 103 19.93 7.98 -8.87
C PRO A 103 20.46 7.97 -7.43
N HIS A 104 19.55 8.10 -6.46
CA HIS A 104 19.86 8.03 -5.04
C HIS A 104 18.77 7.25 -4.29
N PRO A 105 19.03 6.75 -3.07
CA PRO A 105 18.00 6.10 -2.27
C PRO A 105 16.81 7.03 -2.04
N TYR A 106 15.61 6.46 -2.15
CA TYR A 106 14.35 7.11 -1.85
C TYR A 106 13.88 6.67 -0.46
N ASP A 107 13.81 7.63 0.47
CA ASP A 107 13.26 7.43 1.81
C ASP A 107 12.03 8.35 1.95
N PRO A 108 10.80 7.79 2.05
CA PRO A 108 9.59 8.60 2.13
C PRO A 108 9.48 9.32 3.49
N ALA A 109 9.25 10.63 3.44
CA ALA A 109 8.96 11.46 4.62
C ALA A 109 7.50 11.92 4.62
N TRP A 110 6.90 12.02 5.81
CA TRP A 110 5.59 12.64 5.98
C TRP A 110 5.77 14.15 6.13
N VAL A 111 5.30 14.92 5.15
CA VAL A 111 5.39 16.39 5.18
C VAL A 111 4.01 17.01 5.34
N CYS A 112 3.92 18.06 6.16
CA CYS A 112 2.70 18.85 6.31
C CYS A 112 2.44 19.61 5.00
N ARG A 113 1.30 19.34 4.36
CA ARG A 113 0.93 20.01 3.10
C ARG A 113 0.74 21.52 3.24
N THR A 114 0.45 22.01 4.44
CA THR A 114 0.17 23.44 4.68
C THR A 114 1.44 24.26 4.83
N CYS A 115 2.41 23.80 5.61
CA CYS A 115 3.64 24.55 5.89
C CYS A 115 4.89 23.98 5.21
N GLY A 116 4.82 22.78 4.64
CA GLY A 116 5.97 22.09 4.01
C GLY A 116 6.97 21.47 4.99
N GLY A 117 6.79 21.67 6.30
CA GLY A 117 7.63 21.06 7.33
C GLY A 117 7.41 19.55 7.46
N GLU A 118 8.41 18.84 7.97
CA GLU A 118 8.29 17.42 8.30
C GLU A 118 7.33 17.22 9.48
N GLY A 119 6.36 16.32 9.33
CA GLY A 119 5.40 15.97 10.36
C GLY A 119 6.01 15.02 11.38
N ARG A 120 6.61 15.57 12.43
CA ARG A 120 7.14 14.77 13.54
C ARG A 120 6.04 14.42 14.52
N ARG A 121 6.11 13.21 15.11
CA ARG A 121 5.06 12.70 16.00
C ARG A 121 4.79 13.63 17.17
N GLU A 122 5.82 14.24 17.74
CA GLU A 122 5.75 15.19 18.85
C GLU A 122 4.99 16.47 18.53
N ASP A 123 4.91 16.85 17.25
CA ASP A 123 4.21 18.04 16.77
C ASP A 123 2.76 17.74 16.35
N LEU A 124 2.36 16.46 16.33
CA LEU A 124 1.03 16.02 15.90
C LEU A 124 0.08 15.88 17.09
N HIS A 125 -1.08 16.55 16.98
CA HIS A 125 -2.17 16.45 17.94
C HIS A 125 -3.32 15.63 17.34
N VAL A 126 -3.78 14.63 18.08
CA VAL A 126 -4.88 13.76 17.63
C VAL A 126 -6.21 14.39 18.04
N GLU A 127 -7.01 14.78 17.07
CA GLU A 127 -8.40 15.20 17.26
C GLU A 127 -9.34 14.10 16.74
N ILE A 128 -10.26 13.64 17.60
CA ILE A 128 -11.24 12.61 17.24
C ILE A 128 -12.60 13.28 17.01
N HIS A 129 -13.07 13.23 15.78
CA HIS A 129 -14.38 13.79 15.39
C HIS A 129 -15.50 12.74 15.31
N SER A 130 -15.17 11.45 15.47
CA SER A 130 -16.18 10.38 15.48
C SER A 130 -17.10 10.52 16.70
N PRO A 131 -18.42 10.59 16.51
CA PRO A 131 -19.37 10.63 17.63
C PRO A 131 -19.19 9.44 18.57
N GLY A 132 -19.16 9.70 19.88
CA GLY A 132 -19.01 8.66 20.90
C GLY A 132 -17.60 8.10 21.07
N TRP A 133 -16.56 8.77 20.55
CA TRP A 133 -15.17 8.33 20.66
C TRP A 133 -14.23 9.46 21.13
N THR A 134 -13.22 9.09 21.90
CA THR A 134 -12.06 9.92 22.27
C THR A 134 -10.76 9.19 21.89
N VAL A 135 -9.61 9.85 22.11
CA VAL A 135 -8.29 9.21 21.95
C VAL A 135 -8.09 8.02 22.91
N GLU A 136 -8.81 8.00 24.04
CA GLU A 136 -8.77 6.90 25.00
C GLU A 136 -9.72 5.74 24.63
N GLY A 137 -10.60 5.95 23.64
CA GLY A 137 -11.54 4.93 23.16
C GLY A 137 -13.00 5.39 23.17
N PRO A 138 -13.96 4.45 23.11
CA PRO A 138 -15.38 4.79 23.11
C PRO A 138 -15.77 5.46 24.41
N ILE A 139 -16.54 6.54 24.30
CA ILE A 139 -17.17 7.19 25.45
C ILE A 139 -18.21 6.20 25.97
N ALA A 140 -18.04 5.72 27.20
CA ALA A 140 -19.03 4.86 27.83
C ALA A 140 -20.41 5.56 27.81
N PRO A 141 -21.50 4.82 27.58
CA PRO A 141 -22.84 5.39 27.52
C PRO A 141 -23.27 6.07 28.82
#